data_AF-A0A2V5PXG9-F1
#
_entry.id   AF-A0A2V5PXG9-F1
#
_cell.length_a   1.000
_cell.length_b   1.000
_cell.length_c   1.000
_cell.angle_alpha   90.00
_cell.angle_beta   90.00
_cell.angle_gamma   90.00
#
_symmetry.space_group_name_H-M   'P 1'
#
loop_
_entity.id
_entity.type
_entity.pdbx_description
1 polymer ?
#
loop_
_entity_poly.entity_id
_entity_poly.type
_entity_poly.pdbx_seq_one_letter_code
_entity_poly.pdbx_strand_id
1 'polypeptide(L)' 'MANVRHPAVLVEGGFLTNTDEKNKLATADYREQIAAAITAGVKGYRDALREQETPVAANLSGANRR' A
#
# COMPACT_ATOMS: atom_id res chain seq x y z
N MET A 1 4.29 4.38 16.89
CA MET A 1 5.28 3.93 15.88
C MET A 1 6.62 4.57 16.18
N ALA A 2 7.43 3.93 17.01
CA ALA A 2 8.76 4.41 17.35
C ALA A 2 9.77 3.32 16.98
N ASN A 3 10.82 3.70 16.24
CA ASN A 3 11.91 2.83 15.77
C ASN A 3 11.58 1.88 14.60
N VAL A 4 11.05 2.39 13.49
CA VAL A 4 10.91 1.62 12.24
C VAL A 4 11.92 2.13 11.21
N ARG A 5 12.72 1.21 10.64
CA ARG A 5 13.76 1.52 9.63
C ARG A 5 13.30 1.32 8.18
N HIS A 6 12.06 0.86 8.01
CA HIS A 6 11.40 0.64 6.75
C HIS A 6 10.01 1.31 6.79
N PRO A 7 9.42 1.64 5.63
CA PRO A 7 8.07 2.18 5.56
C PRO A 7 7.08 1.27 6.32
N ALA A 8 6.30 1.84 7.23
CA ALA A 8 5.30 1.12 7.99
C ALA A 8 4.07 1.99 8.23
N VAL A 9 2.91 1.34 8.26
CA VAL A 9 1.61 1.95 8.52
C VAL A 9 0.83 1.08 9.50
N LEU A 10 -0.08 1.71 10.26
CA LEU A 10 -1.11 1.03 11.02
C LEU A 10 -2.45 1.35 10.38
N VAL A 11 -3.25 0.32 10.13
CA VAL A 11 -4.57 0.45 9.52
C VAL A 11 -5.60 0.01 10.54
N GLU A 12 -6.47 0.94 10.94
CA GLU A 12 -7.66 0.63 11.74
C GLU A 12 -8.79 0.21 10.79
N GLY A 13 -9.22 -1.05 10.90
CA GLY A 13 -10.25 -1.64 10.02
C GLY A 13 -11.69 -1.29 10.39
N GLY A 14 -11.90 -0.63 11.55
CA GLY A 14 -13.20 -0.21 12.06
C GLY A 14 -13.23 -0.16 13.60
N PHE A 15 -14.34 0.31 14.16
CA PHE A 15 -14.55 0.49 15.60
C PHE A 15 -15.36 -0.67 16.19
N LEU A 16 -14.79 -1.40 17.14
CA LEU A 16 -15.50 -2.46 17.86
C LEU A 16 -16.63 -1.94 18.77
N THR A 17 -16.55 -0.67 19.17
CA THR A 17 -17.58 0.01 19.97
C THR A 17 -18.78 0.46 19.14
N ASN A 18 -18.63 0.54 17.82
CA ASN A 18 -19.73 0.78 16.90
C ASN A 18 -20.37 -0.56 16.53
N THR A 19 -21.66 -0.73 16.87
CA THR A 19 -22.37 -1.99 16.64
C THR A 19 -22.40 -2.40 15.17
N ASP A 20 -22.60 -1.45 14.26
CA ASP A 20 -22.69 -1.74 12.83
C ASP A 20 -21.35 -2.14 12.24
N GLU A 21 -20.27 -1.46 12.62
CA GLU A 21 -18.91 -1.79 12.18
C GLU A 21 -18.42 -3.10 12.79
N LYS A 22 -18.68 -3.33 14.08
CA LYS A 22 -18.43 -4.61 14.73
C LYS A 22 -19.14 -5.76 14.00
N ASN A 23 -20.41 -5.58 13.64
CA ASN A 23 -21.17 -6.59 12.91
C ASN A 23 -20.59 -6.87 11.53
N LYS A 24 -20.14 -5.83 10.80
CA LYS A 24 -19.43 -6.00 9.53
C LYS A 24 -18.12 -6.78 9.73
N LEU A 25 -17.28 -6.37 10.67
CA LEU A 25 -16.00 -7.02 11.01
C LEU A 25 -16.16 -8.49 11.43
N ALA A 26 -17.32 -8.86 11.99
CA ALA A 26 -17.62 -10.24 12.35
C ALA A 26 -17.84 -11.15 11.13
N THR A 27 -18.18 -10.60 9.96
CA THR A 27 -18.39 -11.38 8.73
C THR A 27 -17.07 -11.72 8.04
N ALA A 28 -16.97 -12.93 7.48
CA ALA A 28 -15.80 -13.36 6.71
C ALA A 28 -15.62 -12.49 5.45
N ASP A 29 -16.70 -12.23 4.73
CA ASP A 29 -16.69 -11.46 3.49
C ASP A 29 -16.12 -10.04 3.68
N TYR A 30 -16.50 -9.34 4.76
CA TYR A 30 -15.98 -8.00 5.00
C TYR A 30 -14.50 -8.02 5.40
N ARG A 31 -14.05 -9.03 6.14
CA ARG A 31 -12.62 -9.20 6.43
C ARG A 31 -11.81 -9.49 5.17
N GLU A 32 -12.37 -10.27 4.23
CA GLU A 32 -11.74 -10.51 2.93
C GLU A 32 -11.63 -9.22 2.11
N GLN A 33 -12.67 -8.37 2.12
CA GLN A 33 -12.63 -7.05 1.48
C GLN A 33 -11.53 -6.15 2.08
N ILE A 34 -11.38 -6.13 3.40
CA ILE A 34 -10.30 -5.40 4.08
C ILE A 34 -8.93 -5.96 3.65
N ALA A 35 -8.76 -7.28 3.62
CA ALA A 35 -7.51 -7.92 3.21
C ALA A 35 -7.16 -7.61 1.75
N ALA A 36 -8.13 -7.66 0.84
CA ALA A 36 -7.95 -7.31 -0.56
C ALA A 36 -7.54 -5.84 -0.73
N ALA A 37 -8.18 -4.91 0.00
CA ALA A 37 -7.85 -3.49 -0.03
C ALA A 37 -6.43 -3.21 0.50
N ILE A 38 -6.04 -3.80 1.62
CA ILE A 38 -4.69 -3.68 2.18
C ILE A 38 -3.66 -4.24 1.19
N THR A 39 -3.93 -5.39 0.60
CA THR A 39 -3.06 -6.02 -0.41
C THR A 39 -2.88 -5.13 -1.64
N ALA A 40 -3.96 -4.53 -2.13
CA ALA A 40 -3.91 -3.59 -3.24
C ALA A 40 -3.05 -2.36 -2.90
N GLY A 41 -3.22 -1.80 -1.69
CA GLY A 41 -2.41 -0.67 -1.21
C GLY A 41 -0.91 -0.99 -1.13
N VAL A 42 -0.54 -2.15 -0.58
CA VAL A 42 0.87 -2.58 -0.49
C VAL A 42 1.48 -2.78 -1.88
N LYS A 43 0.75 -3.42 -2.80
CA LYS A 43 1.21 -3.59 -4.20
C LYS A 43 1.38 -2.24 -4.89
N GLY A 44 0.40 -1.34 -4.75
CA GLY A 44 0.46 0.01 -5.30
C GLY A 44 1.66 0.81 -4.76
N TYR A 45 1.93 0.72 -3.45
CA TYR A 45 3.10 1.36 -2.85
C TYR A 45 4.42 0.86 -3.45
N ARG A 46 4.57 -0.46 -3.58
CA ARG A 46 5.75 -1.08 -4.21
C ARG A 46 5.92 -0.62 -5.66
N ASP A 47 4.85 -0.60 -6.43
CA ASP A 47 4.90 -0.26 -7.85
C ASP A 47 5.24 1.23 -8.05
N ALA A 48 4.68 2.11 -7.22
CA ALA A 48 5.04 3.53 -7.21
C ALA A 48 6.52 3.79 -6.86
N LEU A 49 7.10 3.01 -5.93
CA LEU A 49 8.54 3.10 -5.64
C LEU A 49 9.39 2.70 -6.84
N ARG A 50 9.02 1.62 -7.54
CA ARG A 50 9.74 1.16 -8.74
C ARG A 50 9.71 2.20 -9.87
N GLU A 51 8.56 2.83 -10.07
CA GLU A 51 8.41 3.91 -11.04
C GLU A 51 9.32 5.11 -10.71
N GLN A 52 9.45 5.47 -9.42
CA GLN A 52 10.37 6.51 -8.96
C GLN A 52 11.85 6.12 -9.08
N GLU A 53 12.19 4.84 -8.90
CA GLU A 53 13.53 4.29 -9.11
C GLU A 53 13.93 4.18 -10.60
N THR A 54 13.04 4.56 -11.52
CA THR A 54 13.32 4.57 -12.97
C THR A 54 13.69 5.97 -13.52
N PRO A 55 14.82 6.61 -13.15
CA PRO A 55 15.29 7.82 -13.86
C PRO A 55 16.53 7.62 -14.76
N VAL A 56 16.86 6.40 -15.23
CA VAL A 56 18.15 6.14 -15.93
C VAL A 56 18.05 5.55 -17.36
N ALA A 57 16.89 5.11 -17.85
CA ALA A 57 16.79 4.72 -19.27
C ALA A 57 16.60 5.92 -20.23
N ALA A 58 16.02 7.03 -19.75
CA ALA A 58 15.72 8.20 -20.58
C ALA A 58 16.93 9.13 -20.79
N ASN A 59 17.92 9.12 -19.89
CA ASN A 59 19.07 10.04 -19.95
C ASN A 59 20.33 9.45 -20.62
N LEU A 60 20.36 8.13 -20.90
CA LEU A 60 21.50 7.47 -21.53
C LEU A 60 21.36 7.31 -23.06
N SER A 61 20.18 7.53 -23.64
CA SER A 61 19.97 7.45 -25.11
C SER A 61 20.26 8.77 -25.84
N GLY A 62 20.37 9.91 -25.12
CA GLY A 62 20.65 11.23 -25.71
C GLY A 62 22.12 11.65 -25.70
N ALA A 63 22.95 11.07 -24.82
CA ALA A 63 24.35 11.47 -24.65
C ALA A 63 25.31 10.90 -25.72
N ASN A 64 24.80 10.13 -26.70
CA ASN A 64 25.63 9.46 -27.70
C ASN A 64 25.17 9.70 -29.15
N ARG A 65 24.86 10.95 -29.51
CA ARG A 65 24.92 11.41 -30.90
C ARG A 65 25.75 12.68 -30.97
N ARG A 66 27.07 12.46 -31.00
CA ARG A 66 28.04 13.39 -31.59
C ARG A 66 27.83 13.44 -33.10
#